data_AF-A0A7Y0BVL0-F1
#
_entry.id   AF-A0A7Y0BVL0-F1
#
_cell.length_a   1.000
_cell.length_b   1.000
_cell.length_c   1.000
_cell.angle_alpha   90.00
_cell.angle_beta   90.00
_cell.angle_gamma   90.00
#
_symmetry.space_group_name_H-M   'P 1'
#
loop_
_entity.id
_entity.type
_entity.pdbx_description
1 polymer ?
#
loop_
_entity_poly.entity_id
_entity_poly.type
_entity_poly.pdbx_seq_one_letter_code
_entity_poly.pdbx_strand_id
1 'polypeptide(L)'
;MNSQKIVVAMGLLLFGSGLAQAQTPSTAGTKFTNQGSIANTRHNLTQRAPAAGPNGTFMDLVRNDYGEVCVYCHTPHGADTNVKLPLWNRTTQATTYKTYNELKTSSLTQTVSQPGVNSLSCLSCHDGQTAVDSIINMPGSGRYNANQATATFAASQTFLNSWPGTGPKTGADHQALNSAGCLSCHGGVAIPGAPDFRIAAIGTDLTNDHPVGITFPTTNGPGTDFKTPTGTKGNATFFDSNSNGNMDTGDVRLYDAKVECASCHDPHGVPSGAAGSTFNLTFMRVANTNSAVCLTCHAK
;
A
#
# COMPACT_ATOMS: atom_id res chain seq x y z
N MET A 1 -81.95 16.30 -8.27
CA MET A 1 -80.50 16.59 -8.44
C MET A 1 -79.83 16.51 -7.08
N ASN A 2 -79.31 15.34 -6.71
CA ASN A 2 -78.27 15.19 -5.68
C ASN A 2 -77.80 13.74 -5.70
N SER A 3 -76.53 13.49 -6.03
CA SER A 3 -75.94 12.16 -5.83
C SER A 3 -74.49 12.35 -5.46
N GLN A 4 -74.23 12.12 -4.17
CA GLN A 4 -72.90 11.96 -3.59
C GLN A 4 -72.16 10.84 -4.33
N LYS A 5 -70.87 11.06 -4.64
CA LYS A 5 -69.98 10.01 -5.13
C LYS A 5 -68.91 9.70 -4.10
N ILE A 6 -68.90 8.42 -3.78
CA ILE A 6 -68.01 7.69 -2.89
C ILE A 6 -66.63 7.53 -3.56
N VAL A 7 -65.62 7.56 -2.70
CA VAL A 7 -64.19 7.38 -2.92
C VAL A 7 -63.87 5.98 -3.47
N VAL A 8 -62.97 5.90 -4.46
CA VAL A 8 -62.18 4.69 -4.75
C VAL A 8 -60.71 5.10 -4.82
N ALA A 9 -59.91 4.51 -3.94
CA ALA A 9 -58.46 4.69 -3.85
C ALA A 9 -57.75 3.88 -4.95
N MET A 10 -56.85 4.52 -5.71
CA MET A 10 -55.82 3.85 -6.50
C MET A 10 -54.46 4.10 -5.85
N GLY A 11 -53.90 3.06 -5.24
CA GLY A 11 -52.51 3.05 -4.79
C GLY A 11 -51.58 2.90 -5.99
N LEU A 12 -50.74 3.90 -6.21
CA LEU A 12 -49.68 3.87 -7.22
C LEU A 12 -48.41 3.30 -6.58
N LEU A 13 -48.10 2.04 -6.88
CA LEU A 13 -46.81 1.41 -6.60
C LEU A 13 -45.75 1.99 -7.54
N LEU A 14 -44.94 2.93 -7.04
CA LEU A 14 -43.73 3.38 -7.73
C LEU A 14 -42.58 2.44 -7.35
N PHE A 15 -42.24 1.54 -8.29
CA PHE A 15 -40.96 0.83 -8.28
C PHE A 15 -39.84 1.83 -8.57
N GLY A 16 -39.20 2.33 -7.51
CA GLY A 16 -37.94 3.04 -7.61
C GLY A 16 -36.83 2.04 -7.92
N SER A 17 -36.42 1.97 -9.18
CA SER A 17 -35.17 1.35 -9.61
C SER A 17 -34.01 2.12 -8.97
N GLY A 18 -33.61 1.70 -7.78
CA GLY A 18 -32.37 2.11 -7.15
C GLY A 18 -31.21 1.64 -8.02
N LEU A 19 -30.71 2.55 -8.87
CA LEU A 19 -29.35 2.47 -9.37
C LEU A 19 -28.45 2.35 -8.15
N ALA A 20 -27.88 1.16 -7.95
CA ALA A 20 -26.77 0.95 -7.04
C ALA A 20 -25.61 1.82 -7.55
N GLN A 21 -25.54 3.06 -7.07
CA GLN A 21 -24.34 3.85 -7.18
C GLN A 21 -23.28 3.10 -6.39
N ALA A 22 -22.32 2.51 -7.10
CA ALA A 22 -21.09 2.03 -6.50
C ALA A 22 -20.54 3.18 -5.66
N GLN A 23 -20.58 3.04 -4.34
CA GLN A 23 -19.99 4.00 -3.43
C GLN A 23 -18.50 4.04 -3.76
N THR A 24 -18.06 5.09 -4.45
CA THR A 24 -16.66 5.47 -4.48
C THR A 24 -16.24 5.68 -3.03
N PRO A 25 -15.28 4.91 -2.49
CA PRO A 25 -14.72 5.18 -1.18
C PRO A 25 -14.27 6.64 -1.17
N SER A 26 -14.68 7.39 -0.15
CA SER A 26 -14.58 8.84 -0.07
C SER A 26 -13.22 9.38 -0.53
N THR A 27 -13.18 9.85 -1.78
CA THR A 27 -12.15 10.73 -2.34
C THR A 27 -12.33 12.18 -1.88
N ALA A 28 -13.34 12.45 -1.03
CA ALA A 28 -13.62 13.75 -0.47
C ALA A 28 -12.39 14.25 0.34
N GLY A 29 -11.55 15.06 -0.32
CA GLY A 29 -10.39 15.73 0.27
C GLY A 29 -9.02 15.34 -0.29
N THR A 30 -8.89 14.33 -1.15
CA THR A 30 -7.58 13.91 -1.71
C THR A 30 -7.39 14.43 -3.15
N LYS A 31 -6.32 15.22 -3.39
CA LYS A 31 -5.93 15.69 -4.72
C LYS A 31 -5.22 14.63 -5.59
N PHE A 32 -4.99 13.43 -5.06
CA PHE A 32 -4.40 12.33 -5.81
C PHE A 32 -5.45 11.75 -6.77
N THR A 33 -5.22 11.90 -8.07
CA THR A 33 -6.14 11.38 -9.10
C THR A 33 -6.07 9.86 -9.21
N ASN A 34 -4.98 9.25 -8.72
CA ASN A 34 -4.64 7.84 -8.92
C ASN A 34 -4.70 7.43 -10.40
N GLN A 35 -4.28 8.34 -11.30
CA GLN A 35 -4.32 8.12 -12.74
C GLN A 35 -2.96 8.29 -13.41
N GLY A 36 -2.68 7.42 -14.39
CA GLY A 36 -1.57 7.48 -15.33
C GLY A 36 -0.19 7.13 -14.76
N SER A 37 0.17 7.63 -13.58
CA SER A 37 1.50 7.44 -13.00
C SER A 37 1.46 7.40 -11.47
N ILE A 38 2.43 6.68 -10.88
CA ILE A 38 2.69 6.66 -9.43
C ILE A 38 2.85 8.07 -8.85
N ALA A 39 3.32 9.02 -9.67
CA ALA A 39 3.40 10.42 -9.32
C ALA A 39 2.06 10.99 -8.88
N ASN A 40 0.91 10.50 -9.37
CA ASN A 40 -0.42 11.03 -9.04
C ASN A 40 -1.10 10.28 -7.89
N THR A 41 -0.32 9.62 -7.04
CA THR A 41 -0.81 8.74 -5.97
C THR A 41 -0.25 9.17 -4.62
N ARG A 42 -0.81 8.62 -3.54
CA ARG A 42 -0.32 8.85 -2.17
C ARG A 42 1.11 8.37 -1.90
N HIS A 43 1.69 7.55 -2.79
CA HIS A 43 3.09 7.14 -2.69
C HIS A 43 4.05 8.17 -3.29
N ASN A 44 3.53 9.22 -3.92
CA ASN A 44 4.34 10.37 -4.26
C ASN A 44 4.59 11.26 -3.04
N LEU A 45 5.66 10.95 -2.31
CA LEU A 45 6.10 11.73 -1.16
C LEU A 45 6.65 13.11 -1.55
N THR A 46 6.84 13.46 -2.83
CA THR A 46 7.15 14.85 -3.22
C THR A 46 5.89 15.70 -3.31
N GLN A 47 4.72 15.09 -3.47
CA GLN A 47 3.47 15.84 -3.61
C GLN A 47 2.95 16.34 -2.26
N ARG A 48 2.63 17.64 -2.24
CA ARG A 48 1.98 18.34 -1.12
C ARG A 48 0.90 19.28 -1.65
N ALA A 49 -0.30 19.21 -1.07
CA ALA A 49 -1.44 20.02 -1.48
C ALA A 49 -1.57 21.29 -0.62
N PRO A 50 -1.68 22.51 -1.20
CA PRO A 50 -0.92 23.00 -2.34
C PRO A 50 0.54 23.30 -1.95
N ALA A 51 1.47 23.09 -2.88
CA ALA A 51 2.92 23.22 -2.67
C ALA A 51 3.43 24.63 -2.29
N ALA A 52 2.55 25.62 -2.18
CA ALA A 52 2.86 27.03 -1.95
C ALA A 52 2.01 27.65 -0.81
N GLY A 53 1.75 26.90 0.25
CA GLY A 53 1.02 27.37 1.45
C GLY A 53 1.60 26.79 2.74
N PRO A 54 1.14 27.26 3.92
CA PRO A 54 1.68 26.89 5.23
C PRO A 54 1.71 25.36 5.49
N ASN A 55 0.79 24.61 4.87
CA ASN A 55 0.72 23.16 4.97
C ASN A 55 1.89 22.45 4.25
N GLY A 56 2.46 23.07 3.22
CA GLY A 56 3.61 22.51 2.51
C GLY A 56 4.90 22.63 3.32
N THR A 57 5.11 23.82 3.90
CA THR A 57 6.20 24.07 4.85
C THR A 57 6.12 23.15 6.07
N PHE A 58 4.91 22.83 6.54
CA PHE A 58 4.72 21.91 7.66
C PHE A 58 5.17 20.48 7.32
N MET A 59 4.97 20.01 6.08
CA MET A 59 5.47 18.70 5.67
C MET A 59 7.00 18.66 5.62
N ASP A 60 7.65 19.76 5.25
CA ASP A 60 9.11 19.86 5.24
C ASP A 60 9.69 19.87 6.68
N LEU A 61 8.88 20.09 7.73
CA LEU A 61 9.32 19.93 9.13
C LEU A 61 9.43 18.47 9.55
N VAL A 62 8.66 17.57 8.90
CA VAL A 62 8.50 16.19 9.37
C VAL A 62 9.07 15.14 8.41
N ARG A 63 9.55 15.56 7.25
CA ARG A 63 10.20 14.72 6.24
C ARG A 63 10.98 15.55 5.23
N ASN A 64 11.98 14.95 4.62
CA ASN A 64 12.66 15.49 3.46
C ASN A 64 11.79 15.37 2.20
N ASP A 65 11.87 16.42 1.37
CA ASP A 65 11.49 16.37 -0.03
C ASP A 65 12.77 16.20 -0.88
N TYR A 66 12.91 15.02 -1.46
CA TYR A 66 14.06 14.67 -2.29
C TYR A 66 13.85 15.04 -3.77
N GLY A 67 12.69 15.57 -4.16
CA GLY A 67 12.42 16.06 -5.51
C GLY A 67 12.13 14.97 -6.56
N GLU A 68 12.24 13.69 -6.21
CA GLU A 68 12.01 12.56 -7.12
C GLU A 68 11.06 11.54 -6.49
N VAL A 69 10.07 11.04 -7.25
CA VAL A 69 9.07 10.09 -6.71
C VAL A 69 9.67 8.72 -6.37
N CYS A 70 10.61 8.24 -7.18
CA CYS A 70 11.17 6.90 -7.03
C CYS A 70 12.23 6.80 -5.93
N VAL A 71 12.87 7.92 -5.55
CA VAL A 71 14.02 7.92 -4.63
C VAL A 71 13.69 7.35 -3.25
N TYR A 72 12.42 7.46 -2.85
CA TYR A 72 11.91 6.92 -1.59
C TYR A 72 11.87 5.40 -1.56
N CYS A 73 12.07 4.72 -2.69
CA CYS A 73 12.06 3.26 -2.83
C CYS A 73 13.34 2.75 -3.50
N HIS A 74 13.81 3.42 -4.55
CA HIS A 74 14.90 2.98 -5.41
C HIS A 74 16.02 4.01 -5.52
N THR A 75 17.24 3.55 -5.81
CA THR A 75 18.39 4.39 -6.13
C THR A 75 19.14 3.84 -7.34
N PRO A 76 19.66 4.67 -8.26
CA PRO A 76 20.40 4.15 -9.42
C PRO A 76 21.62 3.28 -9.06
N HIS A 77 22.22 3.50 -7.89
CA HIS A 77 23.40 2.80 -7.36
C HIS A 77 23.53 3.03 -5.85
N GLY A 78 24.34 2.22 -5.15
CA GLY A 78 24.48 2.34 -3.69
C GLY A 78 23.20 1.90 -2.96
N ALA A 79 22.61 0.80 -3.43
CA ALA A 79 21.41 0.21 -2.88
C ALA A 79 21.69 -0.58 -1.59
N ASP A 80 20.62 -0.86 -0.85
CA ASP A 80 20.66 -1.71 0.33
C ASP A 80 20.99 -3.14 -0.12
N THR A 81 22.08 -3.69 0.40
CA THR A 81 22.49 -5.06 0.11
C THR A 81 21.93 -6.07 1.12
N ASN A 82 21.27 -5.60 2.19
CA ASN A 82 20.65 -6.45 3.20
C ASN A 82 19.28 -6.98 2.77
N VAL A 83 18.62 -6.28 1.85
CA VAL A 83 17.31 -6.66 1.30
C VAL A 83 17.46 -7.01 -0.17
N LYS A 84 16.99 -8.19 -0.57
CA LYS A 84 17.06 -8.68 -1.96
C LYS A 84 15.98 -8.05 -2.84
N LEU A 85 16.00 -6.73 -2.97
CA LEU A 85 15.11 -5.97 -3.84
C LEU A 85 15.93 -5.18 -4.86
N PRO A 86 15.41 -4.96 -6.09
CA PRO A 86 16.13 -4.22 -7.10
C PRO A 86 16.45 -2.81 -6.62
N LEU A 87 17.73 -2.51 -6.46
CA LEU A 87 18.22 -1.15 -6.23
C LEU A 87 17.51 -0.42 -5.07
N TRP A 88 17.21 -1.14 -3.98
CA TRP A 88 16.43 -0.61 -2.85
C TRP A 88 17.14 0.52 -2.10
N ASN A 89 16.42 1.58 -1.77
CA ASN A 89 16.99 2.79 -1.18
C ASN A 89 16.49 3.11 0.23
N ARG A 90 15.74 2.22 0.89
CA ARG A 90 15.17 2.52 2.21
C ARG A 90 15.94 1.89 3.35
N THR A 91 15.89 2.55 4.51
CA THR A 91 16.22 1.92 5.79
C THR A 91 15.19 0.83 6.08
N THR A 92 15.66 -0.35 6.48
CA THR A 92 14.81 -1.44 6.95
C THR A 92 15.22 -1.84 8.36
N GLN A 93 14.24 -1.91 9.27
CA GLN A 93 14.48 -2.32 10.64
C GLN A 93 14.17 -3.81 10.81
N ALA A 94 15.07 -4.52 11.46
CA ALA A 94 14.83 -5.89 11.88
C ALA A 94 13.66 -5.91 12.87
N THR A 95 12.54 -6.47 12.45
CA THR A 95 11.27 -6.43 13.19
C THR A 95 10.67 -7.82 13.23
N THR A 96 10.23 -8.23 14.41
CA THR A 96 9.37 -9.39 14.58
C THR A 96 7.92 -8.91 14.61
N TYR A 97 7.14 -9.34 13.63
CA TYR A 97 5.73 -9.01 13.50
C TYR A 97 4.88 -10.02 14.26
N LYS A 98 3.78 -9.55 14.86
CA LYS A 98 2.71 -10.48 15.21
C LYS A 98 2.03 -10.91 13.93
N THR A 99 1.86 -12.21 13.78
CA THR A 99 1.29 -12.79 12.56
C THR A 99 -0.07 -13.39 12.84
N TYR A 100 -0.86 -13.58 11.79
CA TYR A 100 -2.13 -14.27 11.86
C TYR A 100 -2.07 -15.64 12.56
N ASN A 101 -0.89 -16.30 12.57
CA ASN A 101 -0.67 -17.56 13.30
C ASN A 101 -1.02 -17.48 14.79
N GLU A 102 -0.82 -16.31 15.41
CA GLU A 102 -1.05 -16.12 16.84
C GLU A 102 -2.53 -16.23 17.23
N LEU A 103 -3.44 -16.00 16.27
CA LEU A 103 -4.88 -16.17 16.47
C LEU A 103 -5.28 -17.65 16.65
N LYS A 104 -4.43 -18.60 16.23
CA LYS A 104 -4.67 -20.05 16.35
C LYS A 104 -6.04 -20.49 15.83
N THR A 105 -6.50 -19.89 14.73
CA THR A 105 -7.82 -20.18 14.15
C THR A 105 -7.86 -21.60 13.59
N SER A 106 -8.96 -22.32 13.79
CA SER A 106 -9.14 -23.68 13.24
C SER A 106 -9.18 -23.73 11.71
N SER A 107 -9.47 -22.60 11.05
CA SER A 107 -9.47 -22.46 9.59
C SER A 107 -8.08 -22.29 8.98
N LEU A 108 -7.03 -22.11 9.80
CA LEU A 108 -5.66 -21.93 9.32
C LEU A 108 -5.00 -23.29 9.15
N THR A 109 -4.89 -23.75 7.90
CA THR A 109 -4.34 -25.08 7.57
C THR A 109 -2.89 -25.05 7.11
N GLN A 110 -2.30 -23.86 6.93
CA GLN A 110 -0.94 -23.68 6.43
C GLN A 110 -0.08 -22.93 7.45
N THR A 111 1.22 -23.17 7.39
CA THR A 111 2.18 -22.47 8.24
C THR A 111 2.32 -21.01 7.81
N VAL A 112 2.32 -20.12 8.79
CA VAL A 112 2.59 -18.68 8.60
C VAL A 112 3.96 -18.37 9.19
N SER A 113 4.87 -17.84 8.37
CA SER A 113 6.16 -17.34 8.83
C SER A 113 6.14 -15.83 9.05
N GLN A 114 7.26 -15.27 9.52
CA GLN A 114 7.47 -13.83 9.45
C GLN A 114 7.39 -13.35 7.98
N PRO A 115 6.96 -12.09 7.75
CA PRO A 115 6.87 -11.52 6.41
C PRO A 115 8.21 -11.57 5.67
N GLY A 116 8.19 -11.97 4.40
CA GLY A 116 9.36 -11.98 3.53
C GLY A 116 9.72 -10.60 3.00
N VAL A 117 10.81 -10.52 2.22
CA VAL A 117 11.30 -9.26 1.62
C VAL A 117 10.25 -8.53 0.79
N ASN A 118 9.33 -9.26 0.16
CA ASN A 118 8.25 -8.70 -0.65
C ASN A 118 7.19 -7.96 0.20
N SER A 119 7.06 -8.28 1.49
CA SER A 119 6.22 -7.54 2.44
C SER A 119 7.01 -6.50 3.22
N LEU A 120 8.26 -6.82 3.60
CA LEU A 120 9.15 -5.88 4.29
C LEU A 120 9.41 -4.60 3.49
N SER A 121 9.37 -4.68 2.15
CA SER A 121 9.42 -3.50 1.27
C SER A 121 8.33 -2.48 1.59
N CYS A 122 7.08 -2.93 1.75
CA CYS A 122 5.93 -2.11 2.11
C CYS A 122 6.02 -1.68 3.58
N LEU A 123 6.32 -2.64 4.46
CA LEU A 123 6.34 -2.43 5.90
C LEU A 123 7.42 -1.41 6.31
N SER A 124 8.50 -1.23 5.54
CA SER A 124 9.48 -0.16 5.76
C SER A 124 8.90 1.28 5.72
N CYS A 125 7.66 1.46 5.26
CA CYS A 125 6.87 2.68 5.40
C CYS A 125 5.67 2.50 6.32
N HIS A 126 5.01 1.33 6.22
CA HIS A 126 3.68 1.10 6.78
C HIS A 126 3.69 0.50 8.21
N ASP A 127 4.83 0.03 8.70
CA ASP A 127 4.97 -0.55 10.05
C ASP A 127 5.06 0.52 11.16
N GLY A 128 5.22 1.78 10.78
CA GLY A 128 5.30 2.90 11.71
C GLY A 128 6.58 2.96 12.55
N GLN A 129 7.63 2.20 12.21
CA GLN A 129 8.89 2.22 12.96
C GLN A 129 9.97 3.07 12.28
N THR A 130 9.93 3.15 10.95
CA THR A 130 10.91 3.87 10.14
C THR A 130 10.30 5.16 9.60
N ALA A 131 11.07 6.26 9.62
CA ALA A 131 10.59 7.52 9.07
C ALA A 131 10.22 7.36 7.58
N VAL A 132 9.15 8.01 7.14
CA VAL A 132 8.62 7.82 5.78
C VAL A 132 9.61 8.24 4.70
N ASP A 133 10.51 9.17 5.00
CA ASP A 133 11.59 9.63 4.14
C ASP A 133 12.95 8.98 4.43
N SER A 134 13.02 7.97 5.30
CA SER A 134 14.29 7.32 5.62
C SER A 134 14.84 6.52 4.44
N ILE A 135 15.81 7.12 3.75
CA ILE A 135 16.54 6.52 2.64
C ILE A 135 18.03 6.37 2.95
N ILE A 136 18.76 5.58 2.19
CA ILE A 136 20.20 5.31 2.38
C ILE A 136 21.11 6.09 1.43
N ASN A 137 20.57 6.49 0.27
CA ASN A 137 21.28 7.23 -0.77
C ASN A 137 20.41 8.41 -1.23
N MET A 138 20.75 9.61 -0.75
CA MET A 138 20.05 10.82 -1.17
C MET A 138 20.53 11.28 -2.55
N PRO A 139 19.71 12.03 -3.32
CA PRO A 139 20.14 12.58 -4.60
C PRO A 139 21.39 13.44 -4.48
N GLY A 140 22.31 13.31 -5.43
CA GLY A 140 23.56 14.08 -5.49
C GLY A 140 24.79 13.32 -4.99
N SER A 141 25.98 13.88 -5.29
CA SER A 141 27.25 13.22 -5.01
C SER A 141 27.59 13.20 -3.52
N GLY A 142 28.16 12.09 -3.05
CA GLY A 142 28.69 11.93 -1.69
C GLY A 142 27.63 11.77 -0.59
N ARG A 143 26.37 11.47 -0.94
CA ARG A 143 25.24 11.37 0.00
C ARG A 143 24.70 9.95 0.16
N TYR A 144 25.58 8.97 -0.01
CA TYR A 144 25.31 7.57 0.29
C TYR A 144 25.88 7.23 1.67
N ASN A 145 25.08 6.53 2.48
CA ASN A 145 25.52 5.99 3.76
C ASN A 145 25.02 4.54 3.92
N ALA A 146 25.92 3.57 3.76
CA ALA A 146 25.59 2.15 3.92
C ALA A 146 25.04 1.82 5.32
N ASN A 147 25.53 2.50 6.36
CA ASN A 147 25.09 2.27 7.74
C ASN A 147 23.63 2.69 7.97
N GLN A 148 23.08 3.50 7.06
CA GLN A 148 21.68 3.92 7.09
C GLN A 148 20.70 2.78 6.77
N ALA A 149 21.16 1.70 6.13
CA ALA A 149 20.31 0.58 5.74
C ALA A 149 19.62 -0.11 6.92
N THR A 150 20.30 -0.18 8.06
CA THR A 150 19.81 -0.83 9.29
C THR A 150 19.80 0.11 10.49
N ALA A 151 19.92 1.41 10.25
CA ALA A 151 19.97 2.41 11.31
C ALA A 151 18.68 2.40 12.15
N THR A 152 18.84 2.56 13.46
CA THR A 152 17.71 2.87 14.34
C THR A 152 17.11 4.22 13.97
N PHE A 153 15.87 4.45 14.37
CA PHE A 153 15.21 5.74 14.15
C PHE A 153 16.01 6.93 14.69
N ALA A 154 16.70 6.81 15.83
CA ALA A 154 17.54 7.90 16.35
C ALA A 154 18.81 8.11 15.52
N ALA A 155 19.43 7.02 15.04
CA ALA A 155 20.65 7.09 14.24
C ALA A 155 20.40 7.60 12.81
N SER A 156 19.18 7.38 12.28
CA SER A 156 18.81 7.90 10.95
C SER A 156 18.78 9.43 10.91
N GLN A 157 18.40 10.07 12.00
CA GLN A 157 18.17 11.51 12.05
C GLN A 157 19.40 12.32 11.60
N THR A 158 20.61 11.96 12.05
CA THR A 158 21.82 12.72 11.70
C THR A 158 22.09 12.71 10.19
N PHE A 159 21.93 11.55 9.55
CA PHE A 159 22.09 11.42 8.11
C PHE A 159 20.97 12.15 7.36
N LEU A 160 19.71 11.97 7.78
CA LEU A 160 18.56 12.61 7.14
C LEU A 160 18.61 14.14 7.23
N ASN A 161 19.06 14.68 8.37
CA ASN A 161 19.37 16.10 8.58
C ASN A 161 20.61 16.57 7.79
N SER A 162 21.28 15.75 6.99
CA SER A 162 22.35 16.19 6.08
C SER A 162 21.82 16.66 4.72
N TRP A 163 20.56 16.37 4.38
CA TRP A 163 19.91 16.74 3.10
C TRP A 163 19.82 18.26 2.85
N PRO A 164 20.54 18.86 1.90
CA PRO A 164 20.56 20.32 1.76
C PRO A 164 19.31 20.93 1.08
N GLY A 165 18.32 20.12 0.70
CA GLY A 165 17.07 20.59 0.13
C GLY A 165 16.06 21.02 1.20
N THR A 166 14.78 21.06 0.83
CA THR A 166 13.69 21.34 1.77
C THR A 166 13.44 20.13 2.66
N GLY A 167 13.34 20.37 3.96
CA GLY A 167 13.28 19.30 4.95
C GLY A 167 13.91 19.69 6.29
N PRO A 168 13.87 18.82 7.30
CA PRO A 168 14.27 19.17 8.65
C PRO A 168 15.79 19.38 8.74
N LYS A 169 16.19 20.44 9.43
CA LYS A 169 17.59 20.75 9.74
C LYS A 169 17.69 21.28 11.17
N THR A 170 17.90 20.33 12.09
CA THR A 170 18.11 20.42 13.56
C THR A 170 16.82 20.37 14.40
N GLY A 171 16.84 19.56 15.48
CA GLY A 171 15.68 19.31 16.37
C GLY A 171 14.85 18.05 16.07
N ALA A 172 15.03 17.48 14.86
CA ALA A 172 14.53 16.18 14.35
C ALA A 172 13.05 15.87 14.54
N ASP A 173 12.27 16.01 13.47
CA ASP A 173 10.94 15.42 13.37
C ASP A 173 10.80 14.53 12.11
N HIS A 174 11.84 13.83 11.63
CA HIS A 174 11.61 12.83 10.57
C HIS A 174 10.64 11.75 11.09
N GLN A 175 9.38 11.77 10.67
CA GLN A 175 8.32 11.01 11.32
C GLN A 175 8.02 9.69 10.60
N ALA A 176 7.72 8.67 11.39
CA ALA A 176 7.16 7.41 10.91
C ALA A 176 5.62 7.49 10.82
N LEU A 177 5.02 6.57 10.06
CA LEU A 177 3.57 6.47 9.93
C LEU A 177 2.94 5.80 11.17
N ASN A 178 2.95 6.52 12.29
CA ASN A 178 2.38 6.06 13.57
C ASN A 178 1.69 7.21 14.31
N SER A 179 1.12 6.92 15.49
CA SER A 179 0.37 7.87 16.32
C SER A 179 1.21 9.05 16.83
N ALA A 180 2.49 8.83 17.14
CA ALA A 180 3.41 9.88 17.58
C ALA A 180 3.93 10.75 16.43
N GLY A 181 3.97 10.20 15.22
CA GLY A 181 4.48 10.83 14.01
C GLY A 181 3.35 11.33 13.11
N CYS A 182 3.30 10.81 11.87
CA CYS A 182 2.43 11.35 10.82
C CYS A 182 0.94 11.33 11.20
N LEU A 183 0.46 10.35 11.98
CA LEU A 183 -0.97 10.26 12.33
C LEU A 183 -1.42 11.31 13.36
N SER A 184 -0.49 12.00 14.04
CA SER A 184 -0.84 13.15 14.88
C SER A 184 -1.59 14.24 14.09
N CYS A 185 -1.28 14.36 12.80
CA CYS A 185 -1.90 15.29 11.87
C CYS A 185 -2.85 14.59 10.88
N HIS A 186 -2.49 13.36 10.48
CA HIS A 186 -3.20 12.56 9.47
C HIS A 186 -4.14 11.49 10.07
N GLY A 187 -4.56 11.66 11.32
CA GLY A 187 -5.46 10.74 12.05
C GLY A 187 -6.95 10.98 11.82
N GLY A 188 -7.33 11.80 10.83
CA GLY A 188 -8.73 12.03 10.42
C GLY A 188 -9.46 13.20 11.11
N VAL A 189 -8.92 13.77 12.19
CA VAL A 189 -9.59 14.87 12.94
C VAL A 189 -8.69 16.03 13.33
N ALA A 190 -7.35 15.86 13.25
CA ALA A 190 -6.41 16.83 13.83
C ALA A 190 -6.23 18.09 12.96
N ILE A 191 -6.21 17.94 11.63
CA ILE A 191 -6.03 19.06 10.70
C ILE A 191 -7.09 19.01 9.61
N PRO A 192 -8.00 20.01 9.51
CA PRO A 192 -8.98 20.08 8.44
C PRO A 192 -8.30 20.04 7.05
N GLY A 193 -8.72 19.08 6.22
CA GLY A 193 -8.19 18.90 4.86
C GLY A 193 -6.90 18.08 4.77
N ALA A 194 -6.32 17.63 5.90
CA ALA A 194 -5.25 16.65 5.86
C ALA A 194 -5.80 15.26 5.43
N PRO A 195 -5.15 14.56 4.49
CA PRO A 195 -5.53 13.19 4.15
C PRO A 195 -5.46 12.28 5.37
N ASP A 196 -6.47 11.42 5.54
CA ASP A 196 -6.45 10.37 6.56
C ASP A 196 -5.60 9.18 6.09
N PHE A 197 -4.61 8.80 6.89
CA PHE A 197 -3.71 7.68 6.63
C PHE A 197 -3.84 6.52 7.63
N ARG A 198 -4.81 6.53 8.55
CA ARG A 198 -4.95 5.47 9.57
C ARG A 198 -5.04 4.07 8.98
N ILE A 199 -5.79 3.91 7.89
CA ILE A 199 -5.94 2.61 7.19
C ILE A 199 -4.61 2.15 6.56
N ALA A 200 -3.71 3.08 6.24
CA ALA A 200 -2.39 2.76 5.69
C ALA A 200 -1.33 2.55 6.79
N ALA A 201 -1.62 2.86 8.06
CA ALA A 201 -0.72 2.60 9.17
C ALA A 201 -0.95 1.16 9.68
N ILE A 202 -0.31 0.20 9.01
CA ILE A 202 -0.46 -1.23 9.29
C ILE A 202 0.13 -1.58 10.65
N GLY A 203 1.32 -1.04 10.95
CA GLY A 203 2.02 -1.35 12.19
C GLY A 203 2.73 -2.70 12.16
N THR A 204 3.08 -3.20 13.35
CA THR A 204 3.78 -4.47 13.53
C THR A 204 2.86 -5.63 13.91
N ASP A 205 1.56 -5.36 14.02
CA ASP A 205 0.53 -6.35 14.36
C ASP A 205 -0.28 -6.70 13.11
N LEU A 206 0.07 -7.81 12.47
CA LEU A 206 -0.56 -8.29 11.24
C LEU A 206 -1.65 -9.33 11.52
N THR A 207 -2.14 -9.41 12.75
CA THR A 207 -3.12 -10.43 13.14
C THR A 207 -4.49 -10.18 12.52
N ASN A 208 -4.80 -8.95 12.12
CA ASN A 208 -6.06 -8.57 11.46
C ASN A 208 -5.95 -8.45 9.93
N ASP A 209 -4.78 -8.74 9.35
CA ASP A 209 -4.56 -8.76 7.92
C ASP A 209 -4.78 -10.17 7.33
N HIS A 210 -4.97 -10.25 6.00
CA HIS A 210 -4.87 -11.54 5.33
C HIS A 210 -3.49 -12.14 5.63
N PRO A 211 -3.37 -13.44 6.00
CA PRO A 211 -2.11 -14.02 6.45
C PRO A 211 -0.94 -13.68 5.51
N VAL A 212 0.00 -12.88 6.00
CA VAL A 212 1.24 -12.52 5.31
C VAL A 212 2.33 -13.50 5.71
N GLY A 213 3.09 -14.00 4.75
CA GLY A 213 4.10 -15.04 4.95
C GLY A 213 3.50 -16.45 5.09
N ILE A 214 2.20 -16.64 4.81
CA ILE A 214 1.58 -17.96 4.77
C ILE A 214 2.05 -18.75 3.56
N THR A 215 2.42 -20.00 3.77
CA THR A 215 2.73 -20.93 2.68
C THR A 215 1.46 -21.26 1.92
N PHE A 216 1.52 -21.16 0.60
CA PHE A 216 0.41 -21.55 -0.25
C PHE A 216 0.28 -23.09 -0.28
N PRO A 217 -0.94 -23.65 -0.18
CA PRO A 217 -1.12 -25.10 -0.16
C PRO A 217 -0.54 -25.80 -1.39
N THR A 218 0.18 -26.91 -1.16
CA THR A 218 0.65 -27.80 -2.22
C THR A 218 -0.50 -28.63 -2.81
N THR A 219 -1.49 -28.98 -2.00
CA THR A 219 -2.75 -29.57 -2.45
C THR A 219 -3.66 -28.44 -2.94
N ASN A 220 -3.72 -28.28 -4.26
CA ASN A 220 -4.54 -27.30 -4.96
C ASN A 220 -5.09 -27.90 -6.28
N GLY A 221 -6.04 -27.21 -6.90
CA GLY A 221 -6.69 -27.65 -8.15
C GLY A 221 -8.13 -28.14 -7.96
N PRO A 222 -8.72 -28.78 -8.99
CA PRO A 222 -10.11 -29.23 -8.96
C PRO A 222 -10.43 -30.11 -7.75
N GLY A 223 -11.51 -29.81 -7.04
CA GLY A 223 -11.93 -30.52 -5.84
C GLY A 223 -11.22 -30.08 -4.55
N THR A 224 -10.45 -28.99 -4.59
CA THR A 224 -9.83 -28.36 -3.41
C THR A 224 -10.31 -26.91 -3.26
N ASP A 225 -10.07 -26.32 -2.08
CA ASP A 225 -10.40 -24.92 -1.77
C ASP A 225 -9.49 -23.90 -2.48
N PHE A 226 -8.45 -24.35 -3.18
CA PHE A 226 -7.38 -23.51 -3.72
C PHE A 226 -7.17 -23.78 -5.19
N LYS A 227 -7.07 -22.72 -5.99
CA LYS A 227 -6.72 -22.80 -7.41
C LYS A 227 -5.22 -23.08 -7.57
N THR A 228 -4.86 -23.76 -8.65
CA THR A 228 -3.46 -23.99 -9.02
C THR A 228 -2.89 -22.75 -9.72
N PRO A 229 -1.73 -22.21 -9.29
CA PRO A 229 -1.03 -21.20 -10.07
C PRO A 229 -0.74 -21.71 -11.48
N THR A 230 -0.94 -20.88 -12.49
CA THR A 230 -0.91 -21.28 -13.92
C THR A 230 0.42 -20.97 -14.61
N GLY A 231 1.33 -20.25 -13.95
CA GLY A 231 2.66 -19.97 -14.49
C GLY A 231 3.74 -19.77 -13.43
N THR A 232 4.99 -19.77 -13.87
CA THR A 232 6.19 -19.56 -13.04
C THR A 232 7.16 -18.61 -13.74
N LYS A 233 7.74 -17.68 -12.99
CA LYS A 233 8.84 -16.80 -13.45
C LYS A 233 9.84 -16.59 -12.32
N GLY A 234 11.04 -17.12 -12.48
CA GLY A 234 12.04 -17.12 -11.41
C GLY A 234 11.53 -17.90 -10.19
N ASN A 235 11.57 -17.27 -9.02
CA ASN A 235 11.08 -17.83 -7.76
C ASN A 235 9.59 -17.52 -7.46
N ALA A 236 8.90 -16.85 -8.39
CA ALA A 236 7.49 -16.53 -8.24
C ALA A 236 6.61 -17.43 -9.12
N THR A 237 5.48 -17.86 -8.57
CA THR A 237 4.39 -18.49 -9.33
C THR A 237 3.23 -17.51 -9.42
N PHE A 238 2.42 -17.56 -10.48
CA PHE A 238 1.37 -16.58 -10.71
C PHE A 238 0.09 -17.20 -11.25
N PHE A 239 -1.01 -16.48 -11.04
CA PHE A 239 -2.33 -16.80 -11.56
C PHE A 239 -2.55 -15.93 -12.80
N ASP A 240 -2.15 -16.48 -13.94
CA ASP A 240 -2.33 -15.88 -15.26
C ASP A 240 -3.83 -15.72 -15.56
N SER A 241 -4.28 -14.48 -15.50
CA SER A 241 -5.69 -14.12 -15.67
C SER A 241 -6.14 -14.09 -17.14
N ASN A 242 -5.21 -13.91 -18.08
CA ASN A 242 -5.51 -13.79 -19.52
C ASN A 242 -5.02 -15.00 -20.35
N SER A 243 -4.39 -15.98 -19.69
CA SER A 243 -3.89 -17.23 -20.30
C SER A 243 -2.85 -17.00 -21.41
N ASN A 244 -2.05 -15.93 -21.32
CA ASN A 244 -1.01 -15.62 -22.30
C ASN A 244 0.36 -16.27 -21.97
N GLY A 245 0.48 -16.94 -20.81
CA GLY A 245 1.69 -17.61 -20.34
C GLY A 245 2.76 -16.68 -19.75
N ASN A 246 2.49 -15.37 -19.67
CA ASN A 246 3.40 -14.35 -19.15
C ASN A 246 2.89 -13.81 -17.81
N MET A 247 3.83 -13.44 -16.94
CA MET A 247 3.50 -12.76 -15.69
C MET A 247 3.30 -11.27 -15.96
N ASP A 248 2.05 -10.83 -15.99
CA ASP A 248 1.64 -9.44 -16.18
C ASP A 248 1.59 -8.68 -14.85
N THR A 249 1.53 -7.34 -14.88
CA THR A 249 1.46 -6.52 -13.66
C THR A 249 0.18 -6.82 -12.86
N GLY A 250 -0.92 -7.14 -13.55
CA GLY A 250 -2.22 -7.46 -12.95
C GLY A 250 -2.35 -8.88 -12.39
N ASP A 251 -1.38 -9.77 -12.62
CA ASP A 251 -1.48 -11.14 -12.10
C ASP A 251 -1.08 -11.21 -10.64
N VAL A 252 -2.00 -11.74 -9.83
CA VAL A 252 -1.70 -12.18 -8.45
C VAL A 252 -0.62 -13.24 -8.52
N ARG A 253 0.35 -13.14 -7.61
CA ARG A 253 1.52 -14.02 -7.62
C ARG A 253 1.95 -14.40 -6.21
N LEU A 254 2.61 -15.53 -6.09
CA LEU A 254 3.22 -16.02 -4.86
C LEU A 254 4.73 -15.85 -4.98
N TYR A 255 5.38 -15.58 -3.86
CA TYR A 255 6.84 -15.44 -3.80
C TYR A 255 7.39 -16.53 -2.90
N ASP A 256 8.30 -17.35 -3.42
CA ASP A 256 8.85 -18.51 -2.67
C ASP A 256 7.73 -19.41 -2.10
N ALA A 257 6.69 -19.61 -2.91
CA ALA A 257 5.45 -20.33 -2.56
C ALA A 257 4.66 -19.73 -1.38
N LYS A 258 4.84 -18.45 -1.06
CA LYS A 258 4.11 -17.76 0.01
C LYS A 258 3.25 -16.61 -0.50
N VAL A 259 2.21 -16.30 0.27
CA VAL A 259 1.42 -15.07 0.09
C VAL A 259 2.07 -13.95 0.90
N GLU A 260 2.59 -12.97 0.20
CA GLU A 260 3.18 -11.71 0.71
C GLU A 260 2.31 -10.50 0.32
N CYS A 261 2.55 -9.31 0.85
CA CYS A 261 1.82 -8.08 0.46
C CYS A 261 1.87 -7.86 -1.07
N ALA A 262 3.05 -8.04 -1.69
CA ALA A 262 3.23 -7.88 -3.13
C ALA A 262 2.48 -8.94 -3.99
N SER A 263 1.88 -9.94 -3.36
CA SER A 263 1.03 -10.92 -4.06
C SER A 263 -0.22 -10.27 -4.61
N CYS A 264 -0.82 -9.39 -3.81
CA CYS A 264 -2.06 -8.69 -4.14
C CYS A 264 -1.80 -7.25 -4.55
N HIS A 265 -0.68 -6.64 -4.14
CA HIS A 265 -0.35 -5.26 -4.41
C HIS A 265 0.83 -5.14 -5.38
N ASP A 266 0.78 -4.18 -6.32
CA ASP A 266 1.94 -3.75 -7.11
C ASP A 266 2.33 -2.32 -6.72
N PRO A 267 3.51 -2.06 -6.14
CA PRO A 267 3.88 -0.70 -5.73
C PRO A 267 3.96 0.30 -6.89
N HIS A 268 3.99 -0.16 -8.16
CA HIS A 268 3.96 0.70 -9.34
C HIS A 268 2.55 1.01 -9.85
N GLY A 269 1.51 0.41 -9.24
CA GLY A 269 0.12 0.55 -9.62
C GLY A 269 -0.30 -0.34 -10.80
N VAL A 270 -1.59 -0.68 -10.83
CA VAL A 270 -2.22 -1.50 -11.89
C VAL A 270 -3.54 -0.86 -12.31
N PRO A 271 -3.83 -0.74 -13.62
CA PRO A 271 -2.96 -1.04 -14.76
C PRO A 271 -1.81 -0.04 -14.87
N SER A 272 -0.61 -0.53 -15.22
CA SER A 272 0.60 0.29 -15.25
C SER A 272 0.66 1.15 -16.53
N GLY A 273 0.43 2.45 -16.38
CA GLY A 273 1.15 3.46 -17.18
C GLY A 273 0.57 3.91 -18.53
N ALA A 274 -0.63 3.51 -18.94
CA ALA A 274 -1.27 4.20 -20.07
C ALA A 274 -1.78 5.58 -19.62
N ALA A 275 -1.57 6.63 -20.42
CA ALA A 275 -2.10 7.95 -20.10
C ALA A 275 -3.62 7.87 -19.89
N GLY A 276 -4.11 8.34 -18.74
CA GLY A 276 -5.53 8.24 -18.36
C GLY A 276 -5.94 6.92 -17.70
N SER A 277 -5.02 5.99 -17.45
CA SER A 277 -5.33 4.74 -16.75
C SER A 277 -5.61 5.00 -15.26
N THR A 278 -6.79 4.65 -14.78
CA THR A 278 -7.12 4.71 -13.35
C THR A 278 -6.56 3.50 -12.64
N PHE A 279 -5.67 3.72 -11.67
CA PHE A 279 -5.16 2.63 -10.85
C PHE A 279 -6.24 2.05 -9.96
N ASN A 280 -6.17 0.74 -9.78
CA ASN A 280 -6.89 0.04 -8.73
C ASN A 280 -6.54 0.67 -7.38
N LEU A 281 -7.57 0.83 -6.54
CA LEU A 281 -7.39 1.30 -5.17
C LEU A 281 -6.37 0.42 -4.44
N THR A 282 -5.62 1.07 -3.53
CA THR A 282 -4.54 0.45 -2.74
C THR A 282 -3.47 -0.27 -3.57
N PHE A 283 -3.36 0.04 -4.87
CA PHE A 283 -2.46 -0.64 -5.81
C PHE A 283 -2.68 -2.13 -5.98
N MET A 284 -3.92 -2.57 -5.87
CA MET A 284 -4.23 -3.97 -6.03
C MET A 284 -4.01 -4.44 -7.48
N ARG A 285 -3.45 -5.63 -7.67
CA ARG A 285 -3.24 -6.24 -8.98
C ARG A 285 -4.54 -6.53 -9.71
N VAL A 286 -5.54 -6.95 -8.94
CA VAL A 286 -6.92 -7.19 -9.40
C VAL A 286 -7.83 -6.30 -8.55
N ALA A 287 -8.84 -5.65 -9.15
CA ALA A 287 -9.84 -4.91 -8.39
C ALA A 287 -10.71 -5.90 -7.59
N ASN A 288 -10.99 -5.62 -6.31
CA ASN A 288 -11.73 -6.57 -5.44
C ASN A 288 -13.25 -6.50 -5.62
N THR A 289 -13.71 -6.06 -6.79
CA THR A 289 -15.12 -6.11 -7.17
C THR A 289 -15.59 -7.56 -7.11
N ASN A 290 -16.70 -7.82 -6.42
CA ASN A 290 -17.25 -9.18 -6.23
C ASN A 290 -16.22 -10.18 -5.66
N SER A 291 -15.32 -9.73 -4.78
CA SER A 291 -14.28 -10.58 -4.17
C SER A 291 -13.27 -11.17 -5.16
N ALA A 292 -13.08 -10.56 -6.33
CA ALA A 292 -12.25 -11.13 -7.40
C ALA A 292 -10.79 -11.39 -6.97
N VAL A 293 -10.23 -10.61 -6.04
CA VAL A 293 -8.88 -10.87 -5.49
C VAL A 293 -8.85 -12.20 -4.74
N CYS A 294 -9.81 -12.41 -3.84
CA CYS A 294 -9.93 -13.65 -3.06
C CYS A 294 -10.13 -14.85 -3.99
N LEU A 295 -11.01 -14.70 -4.98
CA LEU A 295 -11.34 -15.73 -5.96
C LEU A 295 -10.22 -15.99 -6.98
N THR A 296 -9.12 -15.22 -6.93
CA THR A 296 -7.94 -15.55 -7.74
C THR A 296 -7.24 -16.80 -7.21
N CYS A 297 -7.16 -16.94 -5.88
CA CYS A 297 -6.50 -18.07 -5.24
C CYS A 297 -7.49 -19.11 -4.70
N HIS A 298 -8.68 -18.69 -4.27
CA HIS A 298 -9.65 -19.57 -3.64
C HIS A 298 -10.72 -20.05 -4.62
N ALA A 299 -11.06 -21.34 -4.51
CA ALA A 299 -12.22 -21.96 -5.15
C ALA A 299 -13.29 -22.17 -4.07
N LYS A 300 -14.15 -21.17 -3.89
CA LYS A 300 -15.24 -21.14 -2.90
C LYS A 300 -16.60 -21.13 -3.59
#